data_AF-A0A0C1JCJ1-F1
#
_entry.id   AF-A0A0C1JCJ1-F1
#
_cell.length_a   1.000
_cell.length_b   1.000
_cell.length_c   1.000
_cell.angle_alpha   90.00
_cell.angle_beta   90.00
_cell.angle_gamma   90.00
#
_symmetry.space_group_name_H-M   'P 1'
#
loop_
_entity.id
_entity.type
_entity.pdbx_description
1 polymer ?
#
loop_
_entity_poly.entity_id
_entity_poly.type
_entity_poly.pdbx_seq_one_letter_code
_entity_poly.pdbx_strand_id
1 'polypeptide(L)' 'MGITMDTLLVLFPDQANEIGRLRSADTVFAQICADYESLTALMPCDAKDPTYSDLIESLRGLEDEIRLYLASRSQPPES' A
#
# COMPACT_ATOMS: atom_id res chain seq x y z
N MET A 1 14.36 -1.73 18.51
CA MET A 1 13.22 -2.66 18.66
C MET A 1 12.08 -2.08 17.84
N GLY A 2 11.46 -2.88 16.98
CA GLY A 2 10.41 -2.45 16.04
C GLY A 2 10.82 -2.69 14.60
N ILE A 3 10.72 -3.93 14.14
CA ILE A 3 10.65 -4.21 12.70
C ILE A 3 9.28 -3.67 12.29
N THR A 4 9.21 -2.47 11.72
CA THR A 4 8.04 -2.08 10.93
C THR A 4 8.06 -3.02 9.74
N MET A 5 7.36 -4.15 9.82
CA MET A 5 7.09 -4.93 8.62
C MET A 5 6.32 -3.99 7.70
N ASP A 6 7.00 -3.57 6.64
CA ASP A 6 6.40 -2.78 5.57
C ASP A 6 5.21 -3.60 5.06
N THR A 7 4.02 -3.14 5.42
CA THR A 7 2.79 -3.91 5.26
C THR A 7 2.54 -4.20 3.79
N LEU A 8 3.02 -3.31 2.92
CA LEU A 8 2.95 -3.46 1.48
C LEU A 8 3.88 -4.56 0.97
N LEU A 9 5.03 -4.83 1.61
CA LEU A 9 5.87 -5.97 1.25
C LEU A 9 5.22 -7.32 1.61
N VAL A 10 4.36 -7.35 2.63
CA VAL A 10 3.56 -8.53 2.95
C VAL A 10 2.43 -8.72 1.96
N LEU A 11 1.79 -7.63 1.53
CA LEU A 11 0.65 -7.65 0.60
C LEU A 11 1.06 -7.86 -0.86
N PHE A 12 2.25 -7.37 -1.24
CA PHE A 12 2.79 -7.38 -2.60
C PHE A 12 4.23 -7.90 -2.64
N PRO A 13 4.49 -9.15 -2.21
CA PRO A 13 5.84 -9.67 -2.08
C PRO A 13 6.60 -9.69 -3.42
N ASP A 14 5.92 -10.04 -4.52
CA ASP A 14 6.51 -10.09 -5.86
C ASP A 14 6.86 -8.71 -6.44
N GLN A 15 6.30 -7.64 -5.88
CA GLN A 15 6.46 -6.26 -6.36
C GLN A 15 7.29 -5.41 -5.39
N ALA A 16 7.90 -6.02 -4.37
CA ALA A 16 8.70 -5.36 -3.34
C ALA A 16 9.76 -4.38 -3.91
N ASN A 17 10.50 -4.83 -4.93
CA ASN A 17 11.51 -4.00 -5.58
C ASN A 17 10.89 -2.81 -6.33
N GLU A 18 9.74 -3.02 -6.97
CA GLU A 18 9.05 -1.95 -7.69
C GLU A 18 8.47 -0.91 -6.73
N ILE A 19 7.84 -1.37 -5.65
CA ILE A 19 7.36 -0.49 -4.57
C ILE A 19 8.51 0.34 -4.02
N GLY A 20 9.68 -0.26 -3.74
CA GLY A 20 10.85 0.48 -3.27
C GLY A 20 11.35 1.55 -4.26
N ARG A 21 11.37 1.22 -5.57
CA ARG A 21 11.72 2.18 -6.63
C ARG A 21 10.72 3.33 -6.69
N LEU A 22 9.43 3.02 -6.70
CA LEU A 22 8.36 4.02 -6.79
C LEU A 22 8.31 4.91 -5.56
N ARG A 23 8.46 4.36 -4.35
CA ARG A 23 8.53 5.16 -3.11
C ARG A 23 9.70 6.16 -3.14
N SER A 24 10.79 5.83 -3.83
CA SER A 24 11.96 6.70 -3.93
C SER A 24 11.86 7.73 -5.08
N ALA A 25 11.15 7.40 -6.15
CA ALA A 25 11.08 8.19 -7.38
C ALA A 25 9.80 9.05 -7.50
N ASP A 26 8.73 8.67 -6.80
CA ASP A 26 7.40 9.25 -6.93
C ASP A 26 6.85 9.62 -5.56
N THR A 27 6.83 10.92 -5.27
CA THR A 27 6.38 11.45 -3.97
C THR A 27 4.90 11.19 -3.70
N VAL A 28 4.08 11.13 -4.75
CA VAL A 28 2.64 10.87 -4.60
C VAL A 28 2.45 9.41 -4.21
N PHE A 29 3.13 8.50 -4.90
CA PHE A 29 3.11 7.08 -4.54
C PHE A 29 3.66 6.85 -3.12
N ALA A 30 4.74 7.54 -2.74
CA ALA A 30 5.29 7.46 -1.40
C ALA A 30 4.29 7.89 -0.32
N GLN A 31 3.48 8.92 -0.59
CA GLN A 31 2.40 9.37 0.31
C GLN A 31 1.28 8.34 0.39
N ILE A 32 0.81 7.79 -0.74
CA ILE A 32 -0.22 6.73 -0.75
C ILE A 32 0.23 5.52 0.08
N CYS A 33 1.49 5.10 -0.07
CA CYS A 33 2.05 4.02 0.74
C CYS A 33 2.05 4.37 2.24
N ALA A 34 2.50 5.57 2.60
CA ALA A 34 2.55 6.01 3.99
C ALA A 34 1.15 6.13 4.63
N ASP A 35 0.16 6.59 3.87
CA ASP A 35 -1.23 6.69 4.32
C ASP A 35 -1.82 5.29 4.55
N TYR A 36 -1.55 4.34 3.64
CA TYR A 36 -1.98 2.95 3.80
C TYR A 36 -1.38 2.32 5.07
N GLU A 37 -0.06 2.45 5.26
CA GLU A 37 0.64 1.94 6.45
C GLU A 37 0.11 2.58 7.74
N SER A 38 -0.17 3.89 7.71
CA SER A 38 -0.71 4.62 8.85
C SER A 38 -2.12 4.15 9.22
N LEU A 39 -3.00 3.99 8.23
CA LEU A 39 -4.36 3.48 8.46
C LEU A 39 -4.35 2.03 8.94
N THR A 40 -3.45 1.20 8.41
CA THR A 40 -3.33 -0.19 8.85
C THR A 40 -2.83 -0.28 10.29
N ALA A 41 -1.91 0.59 10.70
CA ALA A 41 -1.43 0.68 12.09
C ALA A 41 -2.51 1.14 13.08
N LEU A 42 -3.55 1.83 12.60
CA LEU A 42 -4.70 2.26 13.41
C LEU A 42 -5.77 1.17 13.55
N MET A 43 -5.74 0.12 12.71
CA MET A 43 -6.68 -0.99 12.81
C MET A 43 -6.27 -1.95 13.94
N PRO A 44 -7.17 -2.26 14.89
CA PRO A 44 -6.93 -3.34 15.83
C PRO A 44 -6.92 -4.68 15.08
N CYS A 45 -6.26 -5.69 15.66
CA CYS A 45 -6.18 -7.03 15.07
C CYS A 45 -7.57 -7.68 14.83
N ASP A 46 -8.62 -7.22 15.52
CA ASP A 46 -10.01 -7.63 15.29
C ASP A 46 -10.70 -6.71 14.25
N ALA A 47 -10.34 -6.90 12.99
CA ALA A 47 -10.87 -6.14 11.84
C ALA A 47 -12.35 -6.43 11.50
N LYS A 48 -13.10 -7.09 12.39
CA LYS A 48 -14.52 -7.44 12.19
C LYS A 48 -15.50 -6.49 12.85
N ASP A 49 -15.00 -5.47 13.55
CA ASP A 49 -15.87 -4.47 14.17
C ASP A 49 -16.42 -3.50 13.11
N PRO A 50 -17.75 -3.38 12.97
CA PRO A 50 -18.38 -2.48 12.00
C PRO A 50 -18.04 -1.01 12.21
N THR A 51 -17.51 -0.62 13.38
CA THR A 51 -17.00 0.73 13.66
C THR A 51 -15.84 1.13 12.75
N TYR A 52 -15.10 0.16 12.20
CA TYR A 52 -13.99 0.43 11.28
C TYR A 52 -14.40 0.34 9.80
N SER A 53 -15.70 0.26 9.48
CA SER A 53 -16.16 0.13 8.08
C SER A 53 -15.62 1.24 7.18
N ASP A 54 -15.60 2.49 7.66
CA ASP A 54 -15.07 3.64 6.91
C ASP A 54 -13.55 3.54 6.70
N LEU A 55 -12.83 3.03 7.70
CA LEU A 55 -11.38 2.81 7.63
C LEU A 55 -11.03 1.66 6.69
N ILE A 56 -11.83 0.58 6.69
CA ILE A 56 -11.69 -0.55 5.77
C ILE A 56 -11.95 -0.09 4.33
N GLU A 57 -12.97 0.73 4.10
CA GLU A 57 -13.25 1.30 2.76
C GLU A 57 -12.10 2.19 2.29
N SER A 58 -11.57 3.03 3.18
CA SER A 58 -10.42 3.90 2.88
C SER A 58 -9.15 3.10 2.55
N LEU A 59 -8.85 2.06 3.34
CA LEU A 59 -7.72 1.15 3.09
C LEU A 59 -7.86 0.44 1.76
N ARG A 60 -9.08 0.00 1.42
CA ARG A 60 -9.35 -0.65 0.12
C ARG A 60 -9.12 0.31 -1.04
N GLY A 61 -9.53 1.57 -0.91
CA GLY A 61 -9.26 2.60 -1.91
C GLY A 61 -7.75 2.79 -2.16
N LEU A 62 -6.98 2.95 -1.09
CA LEU A 62 -5.51 3.09 -1.19
C LEU A 62 -4.85 1.82 -1.76
N GLU A 63 -5.33 0.63 -1.40
CA GLU A 63 -4.84 -0.63 -1.97
C GLU A 63 -5.06 -0.69 -3.49
N ASP A 64 -6.24 -0.28 -3.96
CA ASP A 64 -6.55 -0.19 -5.38
C ASP A 64 -5.67 0.83 -6.11
N GLU A 65 -5.41 2.00 -5.51
CA GLU A 65 -4.47 2.99 -6.06
C GLU A 65 -3.05 2.42 -6.18
N ILE A 66 -2.55 1.74 -5.15
CA ILE A 66 -1.23 1.09 -5.18
C ILE A 66 -1.17 0.05 -6.30
N ARG A 67 -2.20 -0.78 -6.44
CA ARG A 67 -2.29 -1.76 -7.55
C ARG A 67 -2.27 -1.09 -8.92
N LEU A 68 -3.02 0.00 -9.10
CA LEU A 68 -3.04 0.74 -10.36
C LEU A 68 -1.66 1.30 -10.71
N TYR A 69 -0.95 1.87 -9.73
CA TYR A 69 0.42 2.34 -9.91
C TYR A 69 1.36 1.21 -10.33
N LEU A 70 1.29 0.06 -9.68
CA LEU A 70 2.14 -1.09 -9.99
C LEU A 70 1.79 -1.70 -11.36
N ALA A 71 0.51 -1.76 -11.73
CA ALA A 71 0.07 -2.23 -13.03
C ALA A 71 0.54 -1.30 -14.17
N SER A 72 0.44 0.02 -13.97
CA SER A 72 0.86 1.02 -14.96
C SER A 72 2.36 0.99 -15.27
N ARG A 73 3.20 0.63 -14.29
CA ARG A 73 4.65 0.47 -14.47
C ARG A 73 5.07 -0.95 -14.90
N SER A 74 4.16 -1.93 -14.86
CA SER A 74 4.41 -3.30 -15.32
C SER A 74 4.25 -3.47 -16.84
N GLN A 75 3.75 -2.47 -17.56
CA GLN A 75 3.83 -2.46 -19.01
C GLN A 75 5.27 -2.10 -19.44
N PRO A 76 6.00 -3.00 -20.12
CA PRO A 76 7.22 -2.58 -20.82
C PRO A 76 6.81 -1.49 -21.83
N PRO A 77 7.64 -0.46 -22.06
CA PRO A 77 7.37 0.46 -23.15
C PRO A 77 7.28 -0.37 -24.44
N GLU A 78 6.09 -0.43 -25.03
CA GLU A 78 5.90 -0.97 -26.38
C GLU A 78 6.89 -0.24 -27.30
N SER A 79 7.91 -0.97 -27.75
CA SER A 79 8.93 -0.52 -28.68
C SER A 79 8.54 -0.86 -30.12
#